data_AF-A0A969JPP8-F1
#
_entry.id   AF-A0A969JPP8-F1
#
_cell.length_a   1.000
_cell.length_b   1.000
_cell.length_c   1.000
_cell.angle_alpha   90.00
_cell.angle_beta   90.00
_cell.angle_gamma   90.00
#
_symmetry.space_group_name_H-M   'P 1'
#
loop_
_entity.id
_entity.type
_entity.pdbx_description
1 polymer ?
#
loop_
_entity_poly.entity_id
_entity_poly.type
_entity_poly.pdbx_seq_one_letter_code
_entity_poly.pdbx_strand_id
1 'polypeptide(L)'
;MEETILVRNLANRISVGAEIPYDFISDIIQRANITPEMSMEEIESALVPFGEDLVTWTYKTVVNLSREREILPVWIFLPTFEGTMSEETKNKLINTASDAGFFTIDLSDIYTGQDIRQITVAEWDLHPNRNGHMLIAENLYKALLENPNISRVMGIKK
;
A
#
# COMPACT_ATOMS: atom_id res chain seq x y z
N MET A 1 -10.24 -3.52 -0.31
CA MET A 1 -9.77 -2.18 0.11
C MET A 1 -8.68 -1.69 -0.83
N GLU A 2 -7.47 -2.26 -0.80
CA GLU A 2 -6.41 -1.89 -1.76
C GLU A 2 -6.73 -2.39 -3.19
N GLU A 3 -7.12 -3.66 -3.33
CA GLU A 3 -7.58 -4.24 -4.60
C GLU A 3 -8.71 -3.39 -5.20
N THR A 4 -9.69 -2.98 -4.38
CA THR A 4 -10.83 -2.15 -4.79
C THR A 4 -10.40 -0.78 -5.32
N ILE A 5 -9.52 -0.09 -4.58
CA ILE A 5 -9.01 1.25 -4.99
C ILE A 5 -8.21 1.11 -6.28
N LEU A 6 -7.34 0.12 -6.38
CA LEU A 6 -6.53 -0.12 -7.56
C LEU A 6 -7.40 -0.44 -8.77
N VAL A 7 -8.35 -1.36 -8.63
CA VAL A 7 -9.28 -1.75 -9.70
C VAL A 7 -10.09 -0.55 -10.19
N ARG A 8 -10.65 0.24 -9.28
CA ARG A 8 -11.39 1.47 -9.64
C ARG A 8 -10.50 2.48 -10.37
N ASN A 9 -9.29 2.71 -9.88
CA ASN A 9 -8.36 3.64 -10.51
C ASN A 9 -7.96 3.17 -11.90
N LEU A 10 -7.68 1.87 -12.07
CA LEU A 10 -7.35 1.30 -13.37
C LEU A 10 -8.55 1.39 -14.33
N ALA A 11 -9.75 1.05 -13.87
CA ALA A 11 -10.99 1.16 -14.64
C ALA A 11 -11.22 2.60 -15.12
N ASN A 12 -10.99 3.60 -14.26
CA ASN A 12 -11.08 5.02 -14.63
C ASN A 12 -10.07 5.40 -15.73
N ARG A 13 -8.84 4.88 -15.67
CA ARG A 13 -7.82 5.16 -16.70
C ARG A 13 -8.18 4.52 -18.03
N ILE A 14 -8.72 3.31 -18.02
CA ILE A 14 -9.15 2.61 -19.23
C ILE A 14 -10.36 3.31 -19.86
N SER A 15 -11.35 3.73 -19.05
CA SER A 15 -12.58 4.35 -19.56
C SER A 15 -12.35 5.69 -20.26
N VAL A 16 -11.28 6.41 -19.92
CA VAL A 16 -10.86 7.64 -20.61
C VAL A 16 -9.90 7.40 -21.78
N GLY A 17 -9.64 6.13 -22.14
CA GLY A 17 -8.74 5.76 -23.23
C GLY A 17 -7.29 6.14 -22.97
N ALA A 18 -6.86 6.18 -21.71
CA ALA A 18 -5.47 6.50 -21.38
C ALA A 18 -4.53 5.42 -21.91
N GLU A 19 -3.36 5.85 -22.41
CA GLU A 19 -2.28 4.93 -22.73
C GLU A 19 -1.74 4.29 -21.43
N ILE A 20 -1.62 2.95 -21.44
CA ILE A 20 -1.10 2.17 -20.31
C ILE A 20 0.12 1.38 -20.81
N PRO A 21 1.35 1.85 -20.55
CA PRO A 21 2.57 1.29 -21.14
C PRO A 21 3.11 0.11 -20.32
N TYR A 22 2.25 -0.84 -19.96
CA TYR A 22 2.63 -2.01 -19.16
C TYR A 22 2.03 -3.29 -19.73
N ASP A 23 2.86 -4.16 -20.30
CA ASP A 23 2.44 -5.41 -20.95
C ASP A 23 1.58 -6.29 -20.04
N PHE A 24 1.91 -6.35 -18.75
CA PHE A 24 1.11 -7.08 -17.76
C PHE A 24 -0.33 -6.54 -17.67
N ILE A 25 -0.50 -5.22 -17.69
CA ILE A 25 -1.83 -4.62 -17.63
C ILE A 25 -2.57 -4.85 -18.95
N SER A 26 -1.88 -4.79 -20.08
CA SER A 26 -2.45 -5.13 -21.39
C SER A 26 -2.95 -6.59 -21.44
N ASP A 27 -2.21 -7.55 -20.89
CA ASP A 27 -2.64 -8.94 -20.73
C ASP A 27 -3.91 -9.06 -19.88
N ILE A 28 -3.96 -8.36 -18.74
CA ILE A 28 -5.15 -8.35 -17.87
C ILE A 28 -6.37 -7.78 -18.60
N ILE A 29 -6.20 -6.67 -19.33
CA ILE A 29 -7.28 -6.05 -20.12
C ILE A 29 -7.83 -7.04 -21.16
N GLN A 30 -6.94 -7.77 -21.83
CA GLN A 30 -7.33 -8.79 -22.81
C GLN A 30 -8.06 -9.97 -22.14
N ARG A 31 -7.52 -10.51 -21.04
CA ARG A 31 -8.12 -11.64 -20.30
C ARG A 31 -9.46 -11.28 -19.66
N ALA A 32 -9.63 -10.02 -19.27
CA ALA A 32 -10.90 -9.48 -18.77
C ALA A 32 -11.91 -9.18 -19.89
N ASN A 33 -11.54 -9.35 -21.17
CA ASN A 33 -12.35 -9.03 -22.35
C ASN A 33 -12.87 -7.59 -22.35
N ILE A 34 -12.06 -6.65 -21.85
CA ILE A 34 -12.45 -5.24 -21.79
C ILE A 34 -12.38 -4.63 -23.19
N THR A 35 -13.44 -3.93 -23.59
CA THR A 35 -13.50 -3.22 -24.88
C THR A 35 -13.71 -1.71 -24.68
N PRO A 36 -13.35 -0.86 -25.66
CA PRO A 36 -13.49 0.59 -25.54
C PRO A 36 -14.93 1.10 -25.34
N GLU A 37 -15.94 0.28 -25.68
CA GLU A 37 -17.36 0.64 -25.59
C GLU A 37 -17.94 0.41 -24.17
N MET A 38 -17.22 -0.31 -23.31
CA MET A 38 -17.67 -0.59 -21.95
C MET A 38 -17.71 0.67 -21.08
N SER A 39 -18.75 0.77 -20.24
CA SER A 39 -18.84 1.77 -19.18
C SER A 39 -17.77 1.56 -18.11
N MET A 40 -17.51 2.59 -17.30
CA MET A 40 -16.55 2.50 -16.20
C MET A 40 -16.93 1.39 -15.21
N GLU A 41 -18.23 1.22 -14.93
CA GLU A 41 -18.77 0.22 -14.02
C GLU A 41 -18.58 -1.21 -14.57
N GLU A 42 -18.79 -1.41 -15.88
CA GLU A 42 -18.52 -2.69 -16.54
C GLU A 42 -17.03 -3.04 -16.50
N ILE A 43 -16.15 -2.06 -16.75
CA ILE A 43 -14.69 -2.24 -16.66
C ILE A 43 -14.28 -2.57 -15.23
N GLU A 44 -14.78 -1.83 -14.23
CA GLU A 44 -14.48 -2.07 -12.81
C GLU A 44 -14.89 -3.51 -12.44
N SER A 45 -16.10 -3.94 -12.81
CA SER A 45 -16.59 -5.30 -12.57
C SER A 45 -15.73 -6.38 -13.24
N ALA A 46 -15.31 -6.16 -14.48
CA ALA A 46 -14.45 -7.09 -15.22
C ALA A 46 -13.05 -7.23 -14.61
N LEU A 47 -12.55 -6.19 -13.94
CA LEU A 47 -11.23 -6.18 -13.30
C LEU A 47 -11.21 -6.76 -11.89
N VAL A 48 -12.34 -6.80 -11.18
CA VAL A 48 -12.43 -7.32 -9.79
C VAL A 48 -11.75 -8.70 -9.62
N PRO A 49 -11.97 -9.70 -10.49
CA PRO A 49 -11.33 -11.01 -10.36
C PRO A 49 -9.79 -10.99 -10.44
N PHE A 50 -9.21 -9.91 -10.97
CA PHE A 50 -7.77 -9.74 -11.14
C PHE A 50 -7.14 -8.83 -10.07
N GLY A 51 -7.93 -8.37 -9.08
CA GLY A 51 -7.47 -7.41 -8.07
C GLY A 51 -6.23 -7.86 -7.32
N GLU A 52 -6.18 -9.12 -6.89
CA GLU A 52 -5.03 -9.68 -6.17
C GLU A 52 -3.77 -9.78 -7.05
N ASP A 53 -3.92 -10.21 -8.30
CA ASP A 53 -2.84 -10.27 -9.29
C ASP A 53 -2.25 -8.87 -9.54
N LEU A 54 -3.12 -7.86 -9.68
CA LEU A 54 -2.73 -6.47 -9.91
C LEU A 54 -1.98 -5.87 -8.73
N VAL A 55 -2.45 -6.09 -7.49
CA VAL A 55 -1.74 -5.62 -6.27
C VAL A 55 -0.38 -6.31 -6.18
N THR A 56 -0.34 -7.63 -6.34
CA THR A 56 0.90 -8.42 -6.26
C THR A 56 1.91 -7.97 -7.32
N TRP A 57 1.47 -7.77 -8.56
CA TRP A 57 2.32 -7.28 -9.64
C TRP A 57 2.82 -5.86 -9.36
N THR A 58 1.97 -4.97 -8.86
CA THR A 58 2.36 -3.59 -8.50
C THR A 58 3.47 -3.60 -7.45
N TYR A 59 3.30 -4.42 -6.40
CA TYR A 59 4.28 -4.55 -5.32
C TYR A 59 5.62 -5.11 -5.83
N LYS A 60 5.58 -6.19 -6.63
CA LYS A 60 6.79 -6.76 -7.25
C LYS A 60 7.48 -5.76 -8.17
N THR A 61 6.72 -4.96 -8.91
CA THR A 61 7.26 -3.92 -9.79
C THR A 61 8.02 -2.86 -8.99
N VAL A 62 7.45 -2.37 -7.88
CA VAL A 62 8.14 -1.43 -6.98
C VAL A 62 9.43 -2.04 -6.42
N VAL A 63 9.38 -3.30 -5.97
CA VAL A 63 10.57 -3.99 -5.43
C VAL A 63 11.66 -4.15 -6.49
N ASN A 64 11.31 -4.59 -7.70
CA ASN A 64 12.26 -4.77 -8.79
C ASN A 64 12.91 -3.45 -9.19
N LEU A 65 12.11 -2.40 -9.41
CA LEU A 65 12.60 -1.06 -9.73
C LEU A 65 13.50 -0.48 -8.63
N SER A 66 13.21 -0.77 -7.37
CA SER A 66 14.05 -0.34 -6.24
C SER A 66 15.39 -1.06 -6.27
N ARG A 67 15.39 -2.39 -6.41
CA ARG A 67 16.59 -3.21 -6.39
C ARG A 67 17.51 -2.95 -7.58
N GLU A 68 16.96 -2.73 -8.77
CA GLU A 68 17.72 -2.32 -9.96
C GLU A 68 18.52 -1.01 -9.75
N ARG A 69 18.05 -0.18 -8.83
CA ARG A 69 18.67 1.11 -8.47
C ARG A 69 19.42 1.06 -7.14
N GLU A 70 19.65 -0.13 -6.60
CA GLU A 70 20.29 -0.35 -5.29
C GLU A 70 19.56 0.35 -4.12
N ILE A 71 18.25 0.59 -4.27
CA ILE A 71 17.37 1.16 -3.25
C ILE A 71 16.73 0.02 -2.46
N LEU A 72 16.72 0.15 -1.13
CA LEU A 72 16.07 -0.80 -0.24
C LEU A 72 14.55 -0.56 -0.21
N PRO A 73 13.71 -1.48 -0.70
CA PRO A 73 12.26 -1.32 -0.62
C PRO A 73 11.77 -1.69 0.78
N VAL A 74 11.13 -0.73 1.46
CA VAL A 74 10.52 -0.91 2.78
C VAL A 74 9.02 -0.61 2.68
N TRP A 75 8.20 -1.53 3.16
CA TRP A 75 6.76 -1.37 3.24
C TRP A 75 6.36 -1.25 4.72
N ILE A 76 5.51 -0.28 5.03
CA ILE A 76 5.16 0.06 6.42
C ILE A 76 3.64 -0.04 6.55
N PHE A 77 3.17 -0.90 7.46
CA PHE A 77 1.78 -0.84 7.90
C PHE A 77 1.64 0.26 8.94
N LEU A 78 0.86 1.29 8.62
CA LEU A 78 0.50 2.35 9.54
C LEU A 78 -1.03 2.38 9.66
N PRO A 79 -1.61 2.13 10.84
CA PRO A 79 -3.06 2.16 11.00
C PRO A 79 -3.61 3.57 10.78
N THR A 80 -4.79 3.65 10.18
CA THR A 80 -5.59 4.88 10.10
C THR A 80 -6.48 4.99 11.33
N PHE A 81 -6.92 6.20 11.64
CA PHE A 81 -7.95 6.44 12.66
C PHE A 81 -9.36 6.23 12.11
N GLU A 82 -9.49 6.05 10.80
CA GLU A 82 -10.73 5.73 10.11
C GLU A 82 -10.97 4.22 10.05
N GLY A 83 -12.11 3.79 10.61
CA GLY A 83 -12.55 2.39 10.55
C GLY A 83 -11.74 1.44 11.44
N THR A 84 -12.16 0.17 11.45
CA THR A 84 -11.39 -0.92 12.06
C THR A 84 -10.99 -1.90 10.96
N MET A 85 -9.72 -2.29 10.94
CA MET A 85 -9.23 -3.33 10.05
C MET A 85 -9.14 -4.64 10.82
N SER A 86 -9.60 -5.75 10.22
CA SER A 86 -9.41 -7.05 10.85
C SER A 86 -7.94 -7.44 10.84
N GLU A 87 -7.51 -8.17 11.87
CA GLU A 87 -6.15 -8.74 11.94
C GLU A 87 -5.84 -9.63 10.73
N GLU A 88 -6.83 -10.37 10.22
CA GLU A 88 -6.70 -11.16 8.99
C GLU A 88 -6.38 -10.30 7.77
N THR A 89 -7.09 -9.17 7.60
CA THR A 89 -6.84 -8.24 6.48
C THR A 89 -5.45 -7.61 6.59
N LYS A 90 -5.07 -7.16 7.80
CA LYS A 90 -3.74 -6.63 8.07
C LYS A 90 -2.65 -7.65 7.71
N ASN A 91 -2.80 -8.88 8.20
CA ASN A 91 -1.83 -9.94 7.95
C ASN A 91 -1.76 -10.31 6.46
N LYS A 92 -2.89 -10.29 5.73
CA LYS A 92 -2.88 -10.45 4.27
C LYS A 92 -2.00 -9.39 3.60
N LEU A 93 -2.18 -8.10 3.95
CA LEU A 93 -1.39 -7.00 3.38
C LEU A 93 0.11 -7.13 3.68
N ILE A 94 0.47 -7.42 4.93
CA ILE A 94 1.86 -7.62 5.35
C ILE A 94 2.49 -8.80 4.59
N ASN A 95 1.77 -9.92 4.46
CA ASN A 95 2.25 -11.09 3.74
C ASN A 95 2.43 -10.80 2.25
N THR A 96 1.47 -10.13 1.60
CA THR A 96 1.58 -9.72 0.19
C THR A 96 2.81 -8.83 -0.03
N ALA A 97 3.09 -7.88 0.87
CA ALA A 97 4.30 -7.05 0.80
C ALA A 97 5.59 -7.87 1.00
N SER A 98 5.62 -8.73 2.02
CA SER A 98 6.76 -9.60 2.30
C SER A 98 7.07 -10.53 1.12
N ASP A 99 6.05 -11.19 0.56
CA ASP A 99 6.17 -12.13 -0.56
C ASP A 99 6.59 -11.45 -1.86
N ALA A 100 6.23 -10.17 -2.04
CA ALA A 100 6.74 -9.35 -3.14
C ALA A 100 8.22 -8.97 -2.98
N GLY A 101 8.78 -9.08 -1.77
CA GLY A 101 10.19 -8.86 -1.46
C GLY A 101 10.51 -7.53 -0.77
N PHE A 102 9.51 -6.87 -0.18
CA PHE A 102 9.74 -5.73 0.71
C PHE A 102 10.32 -6.18 2.06
N PHE A 103 11.08 -5.30 2.70
CA PHE A 103 11.20 -5.35 4.15
C PHE A 103 9.94 -4.76 4.77
N THR A 104 9.26 -5.50 5.62
CA THR A 104 8.03 -5.05 6.26
C THR A 104 8.29 -4.48 7.65
N ILE A 105 7.61 -3.38 7.98
CA ILE A 105 7.52 -2.81 9.33
C ILE A 105 6.04 -2.74 9.69
N ASP A 106 5.66 -3.34 10.81
CA ASP A 106 4.31 -3.26 11.35
C ASP A 106 4.27 -2.24 12.49
N LEU A 107 3.49 -1.17 12.33
CA LEU A 107 3.23 -0.15 13.35
C LEU A 107 1.76 -0.20 13.82
N SER A 108 1.09 -1.35 13.72
CA SER A 108 -0.33 -1.49 14.06
C SER A 108 -0.68 -1.15 15.50
N ASP A 109 0.28 -1.24 16.43
CA ASP A 109 0.10 -0.95 17.84
C ASP A 109 0.46 0.49 18.23
N ILE A 110 0.87 1.34 17.28
CA ILE A 110 1.45 2.66 17.53
C ILE A 110 0.56 3.59 18.36
N TYR A 111 -0.76 3.47 18.23
CA TYR A 111 -1.73 4.30 18.96
C TYR A 111 -2.33 3.62 20.20
N THR A 112 -1.83 2.44 20.57
CA THR A 112 -2.31 1.72 21.75
C THR A 112 -2.20 2.61 23.00
N GLY A 113 -3.34 2.80 23.68
CA GLY A 113 -3.42 3.60 24.90
C GLY A 113 -3.45 5.12 24.69
N GLN A 114 -3.51 5.62 23.46
CA GLN A 114 -3.62 7.06 23.18
C GLN A 114 -5.09 7.52 23.10
N ASP A 115 -5.36 8.75 23.55
CA ASP A 115 -6.65 9.41 23.25
C ASP A 115 -6.58 9.99 21.82
N ILE A 116 -7.38 9.43 20.92
CA ILE A 116 -7.42 9.83 19.49
C ILE A 116 -7.60 11.35 19.34
N ARG A 117 -8.43 11.98 20.19
CA ARG A 117 -8.70 13.43 20.13
C ARG A 117 -7.48 14.29 20.43
N GLN A 118 -6.44 13.74 21.05
CA GLN A 118 -5.19 14.43 21.34
C GLN A 118 -4.16 14.31 20.21
N ILE A 119 -4.38 13.38 19.29
CA ILE A 119 -3.44 13.03 18.22
C ILE A 119 -4.00 13.22 16.80
N THR A 120 -5.28 13.57 16.66
CA THR A 120 -5.90 13.99 15.38
C THR A 120 -6.16 15.49 15.31
N VAL A 121 -6.37 16.03 14.10
CA VAL A 121 -6.60 17.46 13.87
C VAL A 121 -7.92 17.92 14.48
N ALA A 122 -9.00 17.16 14.24
CA ALA A 122 -10.33 17.42 14.77
C ALA A 122 -11.17 16.13 14.81
N GLU A 123 -12.39 16.19 15.34
CA GLU A 123 -13.30 15.03 15.35
C GLU A 123 -13.76 14.63 13.93
N TRP A 124 -13.81 15.58 13.00
CA TRP A 124 -14.16 15.36 11.59
C TRP A 124 -12.94 15.23 10.67
N ASP A 125 -11.73 15.42 11.22
CA ASP A 125 -10.48 15.31 10.49
C ASP A 125 -9.53 14.41 11.28
N LEU A 126 -9.61 13.12 10.93
CA LEU A 126 -8.88 12.07 11.60
C LEU A 126 -7.44 11.95 11.11
N HIS A 127 -6.91 12.92 10.34
CA HIS A 127 -5.48 12.98 10.06
C HIS A 127 -4.69 13.26 11.35
N PRO A 128 -3.47 12.72 11.48
CA PRO A 128 -2.60 13.01 12.62
C PRO A 128 -2.34 14.51 12.74
N ASN A 129 -2.45 15.06 13.96
CA ASN A 129 -1.96 16.40 14.28
C ASN A 129 -0.45 16.35 14.57
N ARG A 130 0.11 17.45 15.10
CA ARG A 130 1.52 17.52 15.49
C ARG A 130 1.95 16.37 16.43
N ASN A 131 1.15 16.05 17.44
CA ASN A 131 1.45 14.99 18.40
C ASN A 131 1.33 13.61 17.77
N GLY A 132 0.31 13.40 16.92
CA GLY A 132 0.16 12.17 16.15
C GLY A 132 1.35 11.93 15.21
N HIS A 133 1.76 12.94 14.45
CA HIS A 133 2.95 12.86 13.60
C HIS A 133 4.24 12.64 14.38
N MET A 134 4.40 13.24 15.57
CA MET A 134 5.56 12.97 16.44
C MET A 134 5.62 11.50 16.84
N LEU A 135 4.50 10.94 17.27
CA LEU A 135 4.40 9.53 17.66
C LEU A 135 4.75 8.59 16.49
N ILE A 136 4.25 8.90 15.29
CA ILE A 136 4.60 8.19 14.05
C ILE A 136 6.11 8.23 13.81
N ALA A 137 6.71 9.42 13.85
CA ALA A 137 8.12 9.61 13.57
C ALA A 137 9.02 8.88 14.58
N GLU A 138 8.72 8.95 15.87
CA GLU A 138 9.50 8.30 16.93
C GLU A 138 9.46 6.77 16.81
N ASN A 139 8.28 6.19 16.61
CA ASN A 139 8.13 4.74 16.50
C ASN A 139 8.70 4.21 15.18
N LEU A 140 8.50 4.93 14.07
CA LEU A 140 9.12 4.56 12.80
C LEU A 140 10.65 4.61 12.91
N TYR A 141 11.21 5.68 13.49
CA TYR A 141 12.65 5.79 13.70
C TYR A 141 13.20 4.63 14.52
N LYS A 142 12.53 4.30 15.64
CA LYS A 142 12.87 3.13 16.47
C LYS A 142 12.83 1.82 15.67
N ALA A 143 11.76 1.58 14.92
CA ALA A 143 11.61 0.36 14.12
C ALA A 143 12.69 0.22 13.03
N LEU A 144 13.08 1.34 12.39
CA LEU A 144 14.17 1.37 11.42
C LEU A 144 15.53 1.01 12.05
N LEU A 145 15.79 1.51 13.27
CA LEU A 145 17.02 1.20 14.03
C LEU A 145 17.07 -0.24 14.52
N GLU A 146 15.94 -0.78 14.98
CA GLU A 146 15.87 -2.11 15.54
C GLU A 146 16.02 -3.18 14.47
N ASN A 147 15.54 -2.93 13.24
CA ASN A 147 15.67 -3.82 12.09
C ASN A 147 17.13 -3.88 11.59
N PRO A 148 17.83 -5.03 11.73
CA PRO A 148 19.25 -5.14 11.36
C PRO A 148 19.53 -4.94 9.87
N ASN A 149 18.58 -5.32 9.01
CA ASN A 149 18.76 -5.20 7.56
C ASN A 149 18.66 -3.74 7.12
N ILE A 150 17.74 -2.99 7.72
CA ILE A 150 17.52 -1.57 7.41
C ILE A 150 18.62 -0.70 8.03
N SER A 151 18.88 -0.84 9.34
CA SER A 151 19.92 -0.07 10.04
C SER A 151 21.31 -0.20 9.40
N ARG A 152 21.66 -1.40 8.90
CA ARG A 152 22.89 -1.64 8.14
C ARG A 152 22.96 -0.79 6.86
N VAL A 153 21.88 -0.71 6.10
CA VAL A 153 21.80 0.10 4.86
C VAL A 153 21.89 1.59 5.20
N MET A 154 21.32 2.02 6.32
CA MET A 154 21.40 3.41 6.80
C MET A 154 22.80 3.79 7.34
N GLY A 155 23.75 2.85 7.39
CA GLY A 155 25.08 3.10 7.95
C GLY A 155 25.10 3.27 9.46
N ILE A 156 24.03 2.85 10.15
CA ILE A 156 23.91 2.99 11.61
C ILE A 156 24.50 1.72 12.25
N LYS A 157 25.69 1.86 12.83
CA LYS A 157 26.35 0.78 13.58
C LYS A 157 25.67 0.64 14.94
N LYS A 158 25.22 -0.57 15.28
CA LYS A 158 24.86 -0.96 16.65
C LYS A 158 26.12 -1.07 17.51
#